data_AF-A0A367JWJ9-F1
#
_entry.id   AF-A0A367JWJ9-F1
#
_cell.length_a   1.000
_cell.length_b   1.000
_cell.length_c   1.000
_cell.angle_alpha   90.00
_cell.angle_beta   90.00
_cell.angle_gamma   90.00
#
_symmetry.space_group_name_H-M   'P 1'
#
loop_
_entity.id
_entity.type
_entity.pdbx_description
1 polymer ?
#
loop_
_entity_poly.entity_id
_entity_poly.type
_entity_poly.pdbx_seq_one_letter_code
_entity_poly.pdbx_strand_id
1 'polypeptide(L)'
;MIVNVMALDQQKRQNEFYEQFPPKETNTKLAELPVGTNEEGKPVVRRGLVANRDISADEDIYSEEPIVSALFPQLEGLYCNLCLKRLDEGNKVECSDCDTVAFCSDECLKHAKNEYHQYLCPKNKQEEETNKEALEFHENLKKSNKKYPYMIARFLSAMVVEELSKANEEQKIGETSFGAWDHVDRFRYLEVAPSDESNEEIEMLKKVLGPKVQGISEFLSSDVYLMLKGKLLYNAYAISASIENDVQIEESKEHARSTNGQTKHIGAGLYKISTYIGQSEESPNVELRFENDKITVKALKEIKENEELVAAYTLPVSKK
;
A
#
# COMPACT_ATOMS: atom_id res chain seq x y z
N MET A 1 28.78 -5.27 23.93
CA MET A 1 28.70 -6.67 23.46
C MET A 1 27.30 -6.99 22.93
N ILE A 2 26.22 -6.70 23.68
CA ILE A 2 24.82 -6.88 23.21
C ILE A 2 24.48 -6.00 21.99
N VAL A 3 24.86 -4.72 21.99
CA VAL A 3 24.62 -3.79 20.86
C VAL A 3 25.26 -4.30 19.56
N ASN A 4 26.45 -4.90 19.63
CA ASN A 4 27.12 -5.45 18.45
C ASN A 4 26.43 -6.72 17.93
N VAL A 5 25.88 -7.55 18.82
CA VAL A 5 25.11 -8.74 18.43
C VAL A 5 23.79 -8.33 17.77
N MET A 6 23.06 -7.36 18.35
CA MET A 6 21.82 -6.83 17.75
C MET A 6 22.06 -6.18 16.38
N ALA A 7 23.18 -5.45 16.22
CA ALA A 7 23.55 -4.87 14.94
C ALA A 7 23.88 -5.94 13.87
N LEU A 8 24.60 -7.00 14.26
CA LEU A 8 24.89 -8.13 13.38
C LEU A 8 23.62 -8.89 12.98
N ASP A 9 22.71 -9.13 13.92
CA ASP A 9 21.42 -9.78 13.65
C ASP A 9 20.53 -8.94 12.72
N GLN A 10 20.52 -7.62 12.92
CA GLN A 10 19.81 -6.69 12.03
C GLN A 10 20.39 -6.70 10.61
N GLN A 11 21.73 -6.69 10.48
CA GLN A 11 22.40 -6.74 9.19
C GLN A 11 22.15 -8.07 8.48
N LYS A 12 22.17 -9.18 9.22
CA LYS A 12 21.85 -10.52 8.69
C LYS A 12 20.42 -10.56 8.16
N ARG A 13 19.44 -10.12 8.95
CA ARG A 13 18.03 -10.04 8.51
C ARG A 13 17.85 -9.12 7.31
N GLN A 14 18.62 -8.03 7.22
CA GLN A 14 18.59 -7.13 6.08
C GLN A 14 19.12 -7.80 4.81
N ASN A 15 20.21 -8.58 4.89
CA ASN A 15 20.74 -9.33 3.76
C ASN A 15 19.78 -10.45 3.34
N GLU A 16 19.26 -11.22 4.30
CA GLU A 16 18.28 -12.29 4.04
C GLU A 16 17.03 -11.77 3.33
N PHE A 17 16.57 -10.55 3.65
CA PHE A 17 15.46 -9.92 2.93
C PHE A 17 15.75 -9.82 1.43
N TYR A 18 16.89 -9.27 1.02
CA TYR A 18 17.21 -9.08 -0.39
C TYR A 18 17.55 -10.39 -1.12
N GLU A 19 17.95 -11.43 -0.39
CA GLU A 19 18.19 -12.76 -0.95
C GLU A 19 16.89 -13.53 -1.21
N GLN A 20 15.87 -13.33 -0.37
CA GLN A 20 14.61 -14.08 -0.42
C GLN A 20 13.47 -13.31 -1.10
N PHE A 21 13.58 -11.98 -1.23
CA PHE A 21 12.56 -11.13 -1.81
C PHE A 21 12.97 -10.51 -3.15
N PRO A 22 12.10 -10.55 -4.18
CA PRO A 22 10.80 -11.21 -4.22
C PRO A 22 10.90 -12.75 -4.27
N PRO A 23 9.81 -13.47 -3.98
CA PRO A 23 9.76 -14.92 -4.12
C PRO A 23 10.14 -15.37 -5.54
N LYS A 24 10.81 -16.52 -5.68
CA LYS A 24 11.36 -16.98 -6.97
C LYS A 24 10.28 -17.18 -8.04
N GLU A 25 9.07 -17.54 -7.63
CA GLU A 25 7.90 -17.72 -8.48
C GLU A 25 7.46 -16.45 -9.21
N THR A 26 7.88 -15.27 -8.76
CA THR A 26 7.56 -14.01 -9.43
C THR A 26 8.49 -13.72 -10.61
N ASN A 27 9.47 -14.58 -10.88
CA ASN A 27 10.45 -14.45 -11.97
C ASN A 27 11.28 -13.15 -11.92
N THR A 28 11.38 -12.52 -10.74
CA THR A 28 12.08 -11.24 -10.55
C THR A 28 12.99 -11.26 -9.34
N LYS A 29 13.94 -10.34 -9.27
CA LYS A 29 14.80 -10.09 -8.10
C LYS A 29 15.08 -8.59 -7.93
N LEU A 30 15.46 -8.17 -6.72
CA LEU A 30 15.95 -6.81 -6.51
C LEU A 30 17.44 -6.72 -6.88
N ALA A 31 17.82 -5.64 -7.57
CA ALA A 31 19.21 -5.35 -7.94
C ALA A 31 19.60 -3.91 -7.60
N GLU A 32 20.90 -3.66 -7.44
CA GLU A 32 21.47 -2.30 -7.39
C GLU A 32 21.63 -1.77 -8.81
N LEU A 33 20.88 -0.74 -9.13
CA LEU A 33 20.90 -0.09 -10.43
C LEU A 33 21.54 1.29 -10.30
N PRO A 34 22.50 1.66 -11.17
CA PRO A 34 23.14 2.96 -11.11
C PRO A 34 22.13 4.07 -11.45
N VAL A 35 22.18 5.17 -10.69
CA VAL A 35 21.36 6.39 -10.94
C VAL A 35 22.19 7.63 -11.24
N GLY A 36 23.52 7.55 -11.08
CA GLY A 36 24.43 8.66 -11.32
C GLY A 36 25.63 8.59 -10.39
N THR A 37 26.27 9.73 -10.18
CA THR A 37 27.37 9.90 -9.23
C THR A 37 27.04 11.01 -8.25
N ASN A 38 27.47 10.87 -7.00
CA ASN A 38 27.38 11.96 -6.02
C ASN A 38 28.44 13.05 -6.31
N GLU A 39 28.45 14.12 -5.51
CA GLU A 39 29.41 15.23 -5.63
C GLU A 39 30.88 14.78 -5.49
N GLU A 40 31.12 13.63 -4.87
CA GLU A 40 32.45 13.00 -4.71
C GLU A 40 32.82 12.06 -5.87
N GLY A 41 31.98 11.96 -6.90
CA GLY A 41 32.19 11.06 -8.05
C GLY A 41 31.92 9.58 -7.75
N LYS A 42 31.38 9.23 -6.58
CA LYS A 42 31.00 7.85 -6.25
C LYS A 42 29.67 7.48 -6.91
N PRO A 43 29.54 6.28 -7.50
CA PRO A 43 28.28 5.80 -8.03
C PRO A 43 27.20 5.80 -6.95
N VAL A 44 26.07 6.44 -7.26
CA VAL A 44 24.85 6.32 -6.48
C VAL A 44 24.02 5.23 -7.12
N VAL A 45 23.59 4.27 -6.30
CA VAL A 45 22.74 3.15 -6.73
C VAL A 45 21.36 3.25 -6.11
N ARG A 46 20.36 2.69 -6.79
CA ARG A 46 19.01 2.48 -6.27
C ARG A 46 18.68 1.00 -6.32
N ARG A 47 17.79 0.55 -5.43
CA ARG A 47 17.13 -0.74 -5.62
C ARG A 47 16.08 -0.63 -6.73
N GLY A 48 16.11 -1.55 -7.68
CA GLY A 48 15.10 -1.71 -8.72
C GLY A 48 14.80 -3.18 -8.96
N LEU A 49 13.67 -3.45 -9.62
CA LEU A 49 13.21 -4.80 -9.97
C LEU A 49 13.81 -5.23 -11.31
N VAL A 50 14.48 -6.36 -11.35
CA VAL A 50 15.04 -6.94 -12.58
C VAL A 50 14.49 -8.35 -12.82
N ALA A 51 14.54 -8.81 -14.07
CA ALA A 51 14.17 -10.17 -14.42
C ALA A 51 15.15 -11.18 -13.79
N ASN A 52 14.63 -12.29 -13.25
CA ASN A 52 15.44 -13.38 -12.71
C ASN A 52 15.66 -14.53 -13.71
N ARG A 53 15.13 -14.38 -14.92
CA ARG A 53 15.37 -15.23 -16.09
C ARG A 53 15.01 -14.44 -17.36
N ASP A 54 15.24 -15.03 -18.51
CA ASP A 54 14.65 -14.54 -19.76
C ASP A 54 13.11 -14.66 -19.70
N ILE A 55 12.41 -13.60 -20.13
CA ILE A 55 10.96 -13.46 -20.14
C ILE A 55 10.53 -13.20 -21.58
N SER A 56 9.52 -13.93 -22.05
CA SER A 56 9.00 -13.78 -23.41
C SER A 56 8.11 -12.55 -23.52
N ALA A 57 8.01 -11.98 -24.72
CA ALA A 57 6.97 -10.99 -24.99
C ALA A 57 5.58 -11.57 -24.69
N ASP A 58 4.66 -10.71 -24.22
CA ASP A 58 3.30 -11.06 -23.84
C ASP A 58 3.13 -11.98 -22.62
N GLU A 59 4.21 -12.29 -21.91
CA GLU A 59 4.16 -13.10 -20.70
C GLU A 59 3.67 -12.29 -19.49
N ASP A 60 2.70 -12.83 -18.74
CA ASP A 60 2.36 -12.31 -17.41
C ASP A 60 3.46 -12.77 -16.43
N ILE A 61 4.25 -11.82 -15.95
CA ILE A 61 5.47 -12.08 -15.16
C ILE A 61 5.08 -12.52 -13.74
N TYR A 62 4.19 -11.74 -13.12
CA TYR A 62 3.57 -12.02 -11.83
C TYR A 62 2.31 -11.17 -11.62
N SER A 63 1.51 -11.56 -10.62
CA SER A 63 0.47 -10.73 -10.05
C SER A 63 0.65 -10.62 -8.53
N GLU A 64 0.18 -9.53 -7.94
CA GLU A 64 0.14 -9.36 -6.49
C GLU A 64 -1.08 -8.54 -6.04
N GLU A 65 -1.47 -8.74 -4.79
CA GLU A 65 -2.45 -7.94 -4.06
C GLU A 65 -1.74 -6.84 -3.26
N PRO A 66 -2.40 -5.72 -2.97
CA PRO A 66 -1.77 -4.62 -2.26
C PRO A 66 -1.56 -4.97 -0.78
N ILE A 67 -0.49 -4.44 -0.19
CA ILE A 67 -0.30 -4.38 1.27
C ILE A 67 -1.46 -3.63 1.91
N VAL A 68 -1.86 -2.54 1.27
CA VAL A 68 -2.99 -1.72 1.67
C VAL A 68 -3.53 -0.97 0.47
N SER A 69 -4.85 -0.88 0.40
CA SER A 69 -5.59 -0.11 -0.60
C SER A 69 -6.60 0.80 0.10
N ALA A 70 -7.12 1.80 -0.60
CA ALA A 70 -8.31 2.53 -0.21
C ALA A 70 -8.98 3.17 -1.42
N LEU A 71 -10.30 3.30 -1.33
CA LEU A 71 -11.10 4.09 -2.25
C LEU A 71 -10.86 5.58 -2.00
N PHE A 72 -11.24 6.41 -2.99
CA PHE A 72 -11.62 7.78 -2.69
C PHE A 72 -12.83 7.76 -1.75
N PRO A 73 -12.82 8.54 -0.65
CA PRO A 73 -13.84 8.43 0.39
C PRO A 73 -15.29 8.55 -0.09
N GLN A 74 -15.55 9.32 -1.16
CA GLN A 74 -16.89 9.45 -1.75
C GLN A 74 -17.42 8.18 -2.46
N LEU A 75 -16.56 7.19 -2.68
CA LEU A 75 -16.90 5.93 -3.36
C LEU A 75 -17.15 4.77 -2.38
N GLU A 76 -16.99 5.00 -1.08
CA GLU A 76 -17.34 4.01 -0.06
C GLU A 76 -18.81 3.60 -0.19
N GLY A 77 -19.07 2.30 -0.10
CA GLY A 77 -20.40 1.72 -0.30
C GLY A 77 -20.79 1.45 -1.76
N LEU A 78 -20.10 2.04 -2.74
CA LEU A 78 -20.24 1.76 -4.17
C LEU A 78 -19.24 0.71 -4.68
N TYR A 79 -18.11 0.59 -4.00
CA TYR A 79 -17.06 -0.39 -4.27
C TYR A 79 -16.71 -1.11 -2.97
N CYS A 80 -16.17 -2.33 -3.11
CA CYS A 80 -15.70 -3.13 -2.01
C CYS A 80 -14.59 -2.37 -1.28
N ASN A 81 -14.75 -2.18 0.03
CA ASN A 81 -13.77 -1.48 0.85
C ASN A 81 -12.43 -2.25 0.95
N LEU A 82 -12.44 -3.57 0.73
CA LEU A 82 -11.21 -4.38 0.71
C LEU A 82 -10.55 -4.37 -0.67
N CYS A 83 -11.20 -4.98 -1.67
CA CYS A 83 -10.59 -5.27 -2.98
C CYS A 83 -10.94 -4.25 -4.08
N LEU A 84 -11.69 -3.20 -3.76
CA LEU A 84 -12.12 -2.14 -4.68
C LEU A 84 -12.96 -2.64 -5.88
N LYS A 85 -13.47 -3.88 -5.83
CA LYS A 85 -14.43 -4.39 -6.81
C LYS A 85 -15.74 -3.61 -6.76
N ARG A 86 -16.33 -3.29 -7.91
CA ARG A 86 -17.62 -2.59 -7.99
C ARG A 86 -18.72 -3.40 -7.30
N LEU A 87 -19.56 -2.71 -6.54
CA LEU A 87 -20.73 -3.30 -5.88
C LEU A 87 -22.00 -3.04 -6.69
N ASP A 88 -22.85 -4.05 -6.68
CA ASP A 88 -24.21 -4.06 -7.21
C ASP A 88 -25.15 -4.78 -6.23
N GLU A 89 -26.45 -4.80 -6.51
CA GLU A 89 -27.43 -5.46 -5.62
C GLU A 89 -27.18 -6.96 -5.44
N GLY A 90 -26.48 -7.61 -6.38
CA GLY A 90 -26.24 -9.05 -6.36
C GLY A 90 -24.97 -9.47 -5.62
N ASN A 91 -24.06 -8.55 -5.32
CA ASN A 91 -22.77 -8.86 -4.68
C ASN A 91 -22.44 -8.02 -3.44
N LYS A 92 -23.34 -7.11 -3.01
CA LYS A 92 -23.11 -6.24 -1.87
C LYS A 92 -23.35 -6.95 -0.53
N VAL A 93 -22.32 -7.02 0.29
CA VAL A 93 -22.35 -7.49 1.69
C VAL A 93 -22.03 -6.31 2.60
N GLU A 94 -22.94 -5.98 3.51
CA GLU A 94 -22.79 -4.84 4.43
C GLU A 94 -22.22 -5.30 5.77
N CYS A 95 -21.53 -4.39 6.47
CA CYS A 95 -21.17 -4.65 7.86
C CYS A 95 -22.46 -4.73 8.70
N SER A 96 -22.49 -5.65 9.67
CA SER A 96 -23.58 -5.75 10.65
C SER A 96 -23.68 -4.52 11.56
N ASP A 97 -22.56 -3.84 11.77
CA ASP A 97 -22.43 -2.84 12.83
C ASP A 97 -22.44 -1.41 12.31
N CYS A 98 -22.14 -1.16 11.03
CA CYS A 98 -22.11 0.18 10.47
C CYS A 98 -22.58 0.21 9.01
N ASP A 99 -22.97 1.40 8.55
CA ASP A 99 -23.41 1.66 7.18
C ASP A 99 -22.38 2.46 6.36
N THR A 100 -21.13 2.58 6.84
CA THR A 100 -20.12 3.44 6.21
C THR A 100 -19.34 2.76 5.08
N VAL A 101 -19.29 1.42 5.07
CA VAL A 101 -18.50 0.64 4.10
C VAL A 101 -19.29 -0.61 3.69
N ALA A 102 -18.96 -1.16 2.53
CA ALA A 102 -19.52 -2.41 2.04
C ALA A 102 -18.44 -3.27 1.36
N PHE A 103 -18.74 -4.55 1.20
CA PHE A 103 -17.82 -5.57 0.68
C PHE A 103 -18.49 -6.36 -0.44
N CYS A 104 -17.71 -6.99 -1.32
CA CYS A 104 -18.26 -7.77 -2.43
C CYS A 104 -18.55 -9.24 -2.08
N SER A 105 -18.18 -9.68 -0.88
CA SER A 105 -18.41 -11.04 -0.39
C SER A 105 -18.21 -11.13 1.13
N ASP A 106 -18.70 -12.22 1.72
CA ASP A 106 -18.48 -12.53 3.15
C ASP A 106 -17.00 -12.73 3.47
N GLU A 107 -16.20 -13.27 2.54
CA GLU A 107 -14.76 -13.41 2.69
C GLU A 107 -14.08 -12.04 2.81
N CYS A 108 -14.45 -11.09 1.95
CA CYS A 108 -13.92 -9.72 2.02
C CYS A 108 -14.31 -9.03 3.34
N LEU A 109 -15.56 -9.18 3.77
CA LEU A 109 -16.01 -8.64 5.05
C LEU A 109 -15.25 -9.27 6.23
N LYS A 110 -15.08 -10.59 6.22
CA LYS A 110 -14.38 -11.34 7.27
C LYS A 110 -12.91 -10.94 7.34
N HIS A 111 -12.24 -10.86 6.19
CA HIS A 111 -10.85 -10.39 6.08
C HIS A 111 -10.72 -8.99 6.67
N ALA A 112 -11.55 -8.06 6.20
CA ALA A 112 -11.52 -6.68 6.69
C ALA A 112 -11.78 -6.60 8.20
N LYS A 113 -12.78 -7.32 8.72
CA LYS A 113 -13.07 -7.40 10.17
C LYS A 113 -11.87 -7.92 10.96
N ASN A 114 -11.19 -8.95 10.46
CA ASN A 114 -10.04 -9.55 11.12
C ASN A 114 -8.81 -8.65 11.11
N GLU A 115 -8.59 -7.84 10.08
CA GLU A 115 -7.37 -7.03 9.97
C GLU A 115 -7.52 -5.59 10.48
N TYR A 116 -8.49 -4.84 9.96
CA TYR A 116 -8.52 -3.38 10.18
C TYR A 116 -9.90 -2.84 10.57
N HIS A 117 -10.97 -3.41 10.04
CA HIS A 117 -12.31 -2.89 10.24
C HIS A 117 -12.77 -3.00 11.69
N GLN A 118 -12.34 -4.00 12.47
CA GLN A 118 -12.63 -4.04 13.92
C GLN A 118 -12.13 -2.78 14.67
N TYR A 119 -11.02 -2.19 14.22
CA TYR A 119 -10.45 -0.99 14.80
C TYR A 119 -11.08 0.28 14.23
N LEU A 120 -11.36 0.31 12.93
CA LEU A 120 -11.84 1.49 12.21
C LEU A 120 -13.37 1.57 12.03
N CYS A 121 -14.11 0.55 12.47
CA CYS A 121 -15.57 0.51 12.36
C CYS A 121 -16.19 1.56 13.30
N PRO A 122 -17.06 2.44 12.77
CA PRO A 122 -17.71 3.46 13.56
C PRO A 122 -18.86 2.94 14.45
N LYS A 123 -19.35 1.71 14.24
CA LYS A 123 -20.51 1.12 14.92
C LYS A 123 -21.73 2.06 14.96
N ASN A 124 -22.61 2.02 13.95
CA ASN A 124 -23.93 2.62 14.03
C ASN A 124 -24.95 1.95 13.09
N LYS A 125 -26.02 1.36 13.65
CA LYS A 125 -27.27 0.98 12.95
C LYS A 125 -28.56 1.20 13.77
N GLN A 126 -28.60 2.20 14.67
CA GLN A 126 -29.72 2.60 15.59
C GLN A 126 -29.50 2.29 17.12
N GLU A 127 -28.50 2.97 17.74
CA GLU A 127 -28.16 3.17 19.21
C GLU A 127 -27.24 2.13 19.94
N GLU A 128 -26.40 2.45 20.96
CA GLU A 128 -26.34 3.58 21.94
C GLU A 128 -24.92 4.24 22.14
N GLU A 129 -23.80 3.59 21.83
CA GLU A 129 -22.46 4.24 21.81
C GLU A 129 -21.82 4.13 20.44
N THR A 130 -22.25 5.02 19.54
CA THR A 130 -21.53 5.36 18.32
C THR A 130 -20.07 5.67 18.67
N ASN A 131 -19.11 5.05 17.98
CA ASN A 131 -17.71 5.46 18.08
C ASN A 131 -17.57 6.78 17.32
N LYS A 132 -17.78 7.88 18.05
CA LYS A 132 -17.83 9.24 17.52
C LYS A 132 -16.52 9.61 16.84
N GLU A 133 -15.39 9.19 17.41
CA GLU A 133 -14.06 9.41 16.88
C GLU A 133 -13.88 8.72 15.53
N ALA A 134 -14.33 7.47 15.39
CA ALA A 134 -14.28 6.77 14.11
C ALA A 134 -15.24 7.39 13.07
N LEU A 135 -16.44 7.79 13.46
CA LEU A 135 -17.33 8.53 12.54
C LEU A 135 -16.73 9.85 12.10
N GLU A 136 -16.23 10.65 13.04
CA GLU A 136 -15.59 11.95 12.76
C GLU A 136 -14.40 11.76 11.81
N PHE A 137 -13.61 10.71 12.01
CA PHE A 137 -12.53 10.35 11.11
C PHE A 137 -13.04 10.05 9.69
N HIS A 138 -14.06 9.19 9.53
CA HIS A 138 -14.65 8.88 8.22
C HIS A 138 -15.23 10.12 7.53
N GLU A 139 -15.93 10.99 8.28
CA GLU A 139 -16.48 12.24 7.74
C GLU A 139 -15.39 13.26 7.37
N ASN A 140 -14.30 13.31 8.13
CA ASN A 140 -13.15 14.15 7.78
C ASN A 140 -12.47 13.67 6.49
N LEU A 141 -12.30 12.35 6.31
CA LEU A 141 -11.75 11.77 5.07
C LEU A 141 -12.61 12.17 3.87
N LYS A 142 -13.94 12.07 3.99
CA LYS A 142 -14.88 12.53 2.95
C LYS A 142 -14.75 14.01 2.66
N LYS A 143 -14.76 14.86 3.69
CA LYS A 143 -14.68 16.31 3.55
C LYS A 143 -13.34 16.77 2.93
N SER A 144 -12.25 16.11 3.29
CA SER A 144 -10.91 16.45 2.79
C SER A 144 -10.55 15.76 1.48
N ASN A 145 -11.35 14.77 1.05
CA ASN A 145 -11.08 13.88 -0.07
C ASN A 145 -9.66 13.26 0.00
N LYS A 146 -9.30 12.74 1.18
CA LYS A 146 -8.01 12.11 1.44
C LYS A 146 -8.18 10.62 1.73
N LYS A 147 -7.35 9.80 1.08
CA LYS A 147 -7.34 8.34 1.19
C LYS A 147 -6.18 7.85 2.05
N TYR A 148 -5.05 8.57 2.09
CA TYR A 148 -3.86 8.07 2.79
C TYR A 148 -3.96 8.01 4.31
N PRO A 149 -4.65 8.94 5.02
CA PRO A 149 -4.85 8.74 6.45
C PRO A 149 -5.63 7.45 6.74
N TYR A 150 -6.59 7.08 5.88
CA TYR A 150 -7.31 5.80 5.99
C TYR A 150 -6.41 4.59 5.68
N MET A 151 -5.60 4.65 4.62
CA MET A 151 -4.62 3.59 4.30
C MET A 151 -3.61 3.41 5.44
N ILE A 152 -3.11 4.49 6.04
CA ILE A 152 -2.20 4.41 7.20
C ILE A 152 -2.91 3.75 8.38
N ALA A 153 -4.15 4.14 8.69
CA ALA A 153 -4.91 3.56 9.78
C ALA A 153 -5.16 2.05 9.56
N ARG A 154 -5.46 1.64 8.31
CA ARG A 154 -5.61 0.22 7.92
C ARG A 154 -4.31 -0.55 8.08
N PHE A 155 -3.21 0.01 7.59
CA PHE A 155 -1.89 -0.60 7.66
C PHE A 155 -1.43 -0.81 9.11
N LEU A 156 -1.55 0.21 9.97
CA LEU A 156 -1.21 0.11 11.39
C LEU A 156 -2.08 -0.92 12.11
N SER A 157 -3.38 -1.00 11.77
CA SER A 157 -4.28 -2.00 12.33
C SER A 157 -3.88 -3.43 11.94
N ALA A 158 -3.57 -3.65 10.66
CA ALA A 158 -3.13 -4.94 10.15
C ALA A 158 -1.78 -5.36 10.78
N MET A 159 -0.84 -4.42 10.97
CA MET A 159 0.42 -4.68 11.68
C MET A 159 0.19 -5.18 13.10
N VAL A 160 -0.76 -4.58 13.83
CA VAL A 160 -1.09 -5.02 15.20
C VAL A 160 -1.60 -6.45 15.20
N VAL A 161 -2.48 -6.79 14.25
CA VAL A 161 -3.00 -8.15 14.10
C VAL A 161 -1.89 -9.14 13.75
N GLU A 162 -0.97 -8.76 12.86
CA GLU A 162 0.19 -9.56 12.48
C GLU A 162 1.07 -9.87 13.71
N GLU A 163 1.39 -8.86 14.52
CA GLU A 163 2.23 -9.02 15.71
C GLU A 163 1.54 -9.83 16.82
N LEU A 164 0.23 -9.63 17.03
CA LEU A 164 -0.55 -10.44 17.96
C LEU A 164 -0.63 -11.92 17.50
N SER A 165 -0.69 -12.16 16.19
CA SER A 165 -0.72 -13.52 15.64
C SER A 165 0.63 -14.22 15.82
N LYS A 166 1.75 -13.54 15.56
CA LYS A 166 3.11 -14.07 15.79
C LYS A 166 3.37 -14.42 17.25
N ALA A 167 2.82 -13.66 18.19
CA ALA A 167 2.95 -13.94 19.61
C ALA A 167 2.21 -15.23 20.04
N ASN A 168 1.21 -15.64 19.27
CA ASN A 168 0.38 -16.82 19.54
C ASN A 168 0.84 -18.09 18.78
N GLU A 169 1.66 -17.94 17.74
CA GLU A 169 2.24 -19.06 17.01
C GLU A 169 3.59 -19.49 17.62
N GLU A 170 3.79 -20.79 17.84
CA GLU A 170 5.14 -21.33 18.04
C GLU A 170 5.93 -21.07 16.75
N GLN A 171 6.83 -20.08 16.76
CA GLN A 171 7.69 -19.81 15.61
C GLN A 171 8.32 -21.11 15.13
N LYS A 172 7.98 -21.54 13.91
CA LYS A 172 8.73 -22.60 13.24
C LYS A 172 10.15 -22.10 13.03
N ILE A 173 11.06 -22.59 13.87
CA ILE A 173 12.49 -22.27 13.82
C ILE A 173 13.00 -22.55 12.40
N GLY A 174 13.34 -21.49 11.65
CA GLY A 174 14.00 -21.58 10.35
C GLY A 174 13.27 -20.95 9.15
N GLU A 175 12.00 -20.54 9.26
CA GLU A 175 11.30 -19.78 8.20
C GLU A 175 11.31 -18.28 8.53
N THR A 176 12.13 -17.50 7.83
CA THR A 176 12.10 -16.03 7.91
C THR A 176 10.90 -15.50 7.12
N SER A 177 9.80 -15.22 7.82
CA SER A 177 8.68 -14.46 7.25
C SER A 177 8.89 -12.96 7.44
N PHE A 178 8.86 -12.19 6.36
CA PHE A 178 8.95 -10.72 6.39
C PHE A 178 7.56 -10.10 6.44
N GLY A 179 7.33 -9.28 7.47
CA GLY A 179 6.04 -8.64 7.70
C GLY A 179 5.79 -7.45 6.79
N ALA A 180 4.57 -6.90 6.81
CA ALA A 180 4.22 -5.75 5.99
C ALA A 180 5.14 -4.53 6.25
N TRP A 181 5.52 -4.32 7.52
CA TRP A 181 6.48 -3.29 7.91
C TRP A 181 7.88 -3.48 7.33
N ASP A 182 8.39 -4.71 7.27
CA ASP A 182 9.72 -5.00 6.71
C ASP A 182 9.83 -4.50 5.26
N HIS A 183 8.75 -4.67 4.48
CA HIS A 183 8.68 -4.15 3.11
C HIS A 183 8.56 -2.62 3.10
N VAL A 184 7.55 -2.07 3.78
CA VAL A 184 7.25 -0.64 3.72
C VAL A 184 8.44 0.20 4.16
N ASP A 185 9.13 -0.17 5.24
CA ASP A 185 10.31 0.55 5.74
C ASP A 185 11.41 0.73 4.68
N ARG A 186 11.54 -0.20 3.74
CA ARG A 186 12.55 -0.19 2.65
C ARG A 186 12.12 0.58 1.41
N PHE A 187 10.87 1.01 1.31
CA PHE A 187 10.41 1.76 0.13
C PHE A 187 11.04 3.15 0.07
N ARG A 188 11.22 3.66 -1.14
CA ARG A 188 11.50 5.09 -1.32
C ARG A 188 10.36 5.91 -0.76
N TYR A 189 10.62 7.14 -0.39
CA TYR A 189 9.56 8.01 0.10
C TYR A 189 9.81 9.43 -0.38
N LEU A 190 8.72 10.16 -0.51
CA LEU A 190 8.77 11.60 -0.68
C LEU A 190 8.96 12.23 0.70
N GLU A 191 9.92 13.14 0.84
CA GLU A 191 10.02 13.94 2.06
C GLU A 191 8.79 14.84 2.19
N VAL A 192 8.07 14.71 3.30
CA VAL A 192 6.87 15.49 3.61
C VAL A 192 7.16 16.31 4.85
N ALA A 193 7.02 17.63 4.74
CA ALA A 193 7.15 18.51 5.89
C ALA A 193 5.91 18.42 6.79
N PRO A 194 6.06 18.55 8.11
CA PRO A 194 4.93 18.70 9.02
C PRO A 194 4.06 19.90 8.62
N SER A 195 2.75 19.74 8.79
CA SER A 195 1.73 20.76 8.56
C SER A 195 0.58 20.61 9.55
N ASP A 196 -0.22 21.66 9.71
CA ASP A 196 -1.42 21.62 10.54
C ASP A 196 -2.36 20.48 10.11
N GLU A 197 -2.52 20.25 8.80
CA GLU A 197 -3.30 19.14 8.27
C GLU A 197 -2.75 17.78 8.72
N SER A 198 -1.43 17.57 8.67
CA SER A 198 -0.83 16.31 9.11
C SER A 198 -0.94 16.11 10.62
N ASN A 199 -0.87 17.18 11.41
CA ASN A 199 -1.07 17.12 12.85
C ASN A 199 -2.51 16.71 13.18
N GLU A 200 -3.50 17.29 12.49
CA GLU A 200 -4.90 16.90 12.64
C GLU A 200 -5.13 15.43 12.26
N GLU A 201 -4.55 14.97 11.14
CA GLU A 201 -4.60 13.57 10.71
C GLU A 201 -4.03 12.63 11.78
N ILE A 202 -2.85 12.93 12.33
CA ILE A 202 -2.21 12.14 13.40
C ILE A 202 -3.12 12.05 14.62
N GLU A 203 -3.66 13.17 15.09
CA GLU A 203 -4.49 13.20 16.28
C GLU A 203 -5.82 12.44 16.08
N MET A 204 -6.42 12.51 14.90
CA MET A 204 -7.58 11.66 14.57
C MET A 204 -7.22 10.18 14.59
N LEU A 205 -6.09 9.78 14.00
CA LEU A 205 -5.66 8.38 14.01
C LEU A 205 -5.43 7.86 15.44
N LYS A 206 -4.79 8.66 16.31
CA LYS A 206 -4.60 8.31 17.73
C LYS A 206 -5.92 8.16 18.47
N LYS A 207 -6.90 9.03 18.23
CA LYS A 207 -8.24 8.92 18.82
C LYS A 207 -8.96 7.66 18.39
N VAL A 208 -8.86 7.28 17.12
CA VAL A 208 -9.54 6.10 16.57
C VAL A 208 -8.87 4.79 17.02
N LEU A 209 -7.53 4.73 16.97
CA LEU A 209 -6.78 3.50 17.22
C LEU A 209 -6.38 3.33 18.69
N GLY A 210 -6.01 4.42 19.38
CA GLY A 210 -5.49 4.42 20.74
C GLY A 210 -6.31 3.62 21.76
N PRO A 211 -7.65 3.78 21.80
CA PRO A 211 -8.50 3.03 22.73
C PRO A 211 -8.51 1.51 22.48
N LYS A 212 -8.13 1.05 21.28
CA LYS A 212 -8.23 -0.35 20.86
C LYS A 212 -6.88 -1.02 20.63
N VAL A 213 -5.81 -0.23 20.51
CA VAL A 213 -4.46 -0.70 20.20
C VAL A 213 -3.49 -0.11 21.23
N GLN A 214 -3.01 -0.95 22.14
CA GLN A 214 -2.04 -0.54 23.16
C GLN A 214 -0.72 -0.07 22.52
N GLY A 215 -0.20 1.08 22.95
CA GLY A 215 1.10 1.60 22.51
C GLY A 215 1.10 2.32 21.15
N ILE A 216 -0.03 2.34 20.42
CA ILE A 216 -0.08 2.95 19.09
C ILE A 216 0.09 4.47 19.14
N SER A 217 -0.39 5.12 20.20
CA SER A 217 -0.33 6.57 20.34
C SER A 217 1.09 7.07 20.56
N GLU A 218 1.91 6.28 21.26
CA GLU A 218 3.33 6.52 21.46
C GLU A 218 4.14 6.19 20.19
N PHE A 219 3.77 5.12 19.50
CA PHE A 219 4.41 4.72 18.25
C PHE A 219 4.14 5.71 17.10
N LEU A 220 2.89 6.22 16.98
CA LEU A 220 2.46 7.13 15.94
C LEU A 220 2.94 8.56 16.20
N SER A 221 4.25 8.76 16.07
CA SER A 221 4.89 10.08 16.05
C SER A 221 4.67 10.80 14.72
N SER A 222 5.01 12.10 14.69
CA SER A 222 4.99 12.89 13.44
C SER A 222 5.92 12.29 12.39
N ASP A 223 7.13 11.89 12.77
CA ASP A 223 8.10 11.28 11.86
C ASP A 223 7.58 9.97 11.25
N VAL A 224 6.97 9.10 12.06
CA VAL A 224 6.41 7.83 11.59
C VAL A 224 5.25 8.08 10.61
N TYR A 225 4.34 8.99 10.96
CA TYR A 225 3.21 9.32 10.10
C TYR A 225 3.65 9.93 8.77
N LEU A 226 4.54 10.93 8.81
CA LEU A 226 5.05 11.62 7.62
C LEU A 226 5.88 10.69 6.73
N MET A 227 6.65 9.77 7.33
CA MET A 227 7.35 8.71 6.60
C MET A 227 6.35 7.81 5.85
N LEU A 228 5.31 7.29 6.52
CA LEU A 228 4.30 6.44 5.88
C LEU A 228 3.54 7.18 4.78
N LYS A 229 3.16 8.44 5.04
CA LYS A 229 2.50 9.30 4.04
C LYS A 229 3.39 9.56 2.84
N GLY A 230 4.68 9.84 3.07
CA GLY A 230 5.67 10.00 2.02
C GLY A 230 5.88 8.74 1.18
N LYS A 231 5.83 7.56 1.80
CA LYS A 231 5.88 6.28 1.08
C LYS A 231 4.64 6.06 0.23
N LEU A 232 3.44 6.38 0.74
CA LEU A 232 2.21 6.28 -0.03
C LEU A 232 2.21 7.24 -1.23
N LEU A 233 2.54 8.52 -1.00
CA LEU A 233 2.64 9.54 -2.05
C LEU A 233 3.62 9.17 -3.17
N TYR A 234 4.72 8.50 -2.81
CA TYR A 234 5.74 8.10 -3.78
C TYR A 234 5.44 6.78 -4.49
N ASN A 235 4.80 5.81 -3.82
CA ASN A 235 4.75 4.42 -4.29
C ASN A 235 3.37 3.87 -4.63
N ALA A 236 2.30 4.42 -4.06
CA ALA A 236 0.96 3.87 -4.31
C ALA A 236 0.59 4.07 -5.79
N TYR A 237 0.00 3.05 -6.40
CA TYR A 237 -0.57 3.13 -7.74
C TYR A 237 -2.02 3.55 -7.66
N ALA A 238 -2.43 4.44 -8.55
CA ALA A 238 -3.82 4.80 -8.72
C ALA A 238 -4.57 3.59 -9.31
N ILE A 239 -5.71 3.26 -8.73
CA ILE A 239 -6.54 2.14 -9.19
C ILE A 239 -7.70 2.71 -9.99
N SER A 240 -7.81 2.31 -11.25
CA SER A 240 -8.95 2.65 -12.09
C SER A 240 -10.04 1.62 -12.00
N ALA A 241 -11.28 2.08 -12.15
CA ALA A 241 -12.41 1.21 -12.42
C ALA A 241 -12.94 1.46 -13.83
N SER A 242 -13.63 0.45 -14.37
CA SER A 242 -14.56 0.60 -15.49
C SER A 242 -15.77 1.41 -15.02
N ILE A 243 -15.59 2.72 -14.90
CA ILE A 243 -16.63 3.63 -14.42
C ILE A 243 -17.62 3.86 -15.56
N GLU A 244 -18.90 3.55 -15.33
CA GLU A 244 -19.98 4.06 -16.17
C GLU A 244 -19.97 5.60 -16.14
N ASN A 245 -20.24 6.24 -17.27
CA ASN A 245 -20.03 7.69 -17.48
C ASN A 245 -20.76 8.62 -16.48
N ASP A 246 -21.65 8.09 -15.66
CA ASP A 246 -22.57 8.85 -14.82
C ASP A 246 -22.04 9.16 -13.39
N VAL A 247 -20.92 8.56 -12.97
CA VAL A 247 -20.31 8.89 -11.66
C VAL A 247 -19.30 10.02 -11.81
N GLN A 248 -19.62 11.19 -11.26
CA GLN A 248 -18.68 12.29 -11.10
C GLN A 248 -17.71 11.97 -9.96
N ILE A 249 -16.42 11.98 -10.26
CA ILE A 249 -15.37 11.68 -9.28
C ILE A 249 -14.47 12.89 -9.16
N GLU A 250 -14.44 13.49 -7.97
CA GLU A 250 -13.42 14.47 -7.63
C GLU A 250 -12.15 13.72 -7.25
N GLU A 251 -11.06 13.93 -8.00
CA GLU A 251 -9.79 13.30 -7.66
C GLU A 251 -9.18 13.90 -6.40
N SER A 252 -8.60 13.04 -5.58
CA SER A 252 -7.83 13.45 -4.42
C SER A 252 -6.56 14.19 -4.84
N LYS A 253 -6.17 15.24 -4.08
CA LYS A 253 -4.89 15.94 -4.25
C LYS A 253 -3.67 15.08 -3.89
N GLU A 254 -3.89 13.96 -3.20
CA GLU A 254 -2.83 13.04 -2.83
C GLU A 254 -2.36 12.24 -4.05
N HIS A 255 -1.16 12.54 -4.54
CA HIS A 255 -0.56 11.85 -5.69
C HIS A 255 -0.56 10.34 -5.50
N ALA A 256 -0.93 9.62 -6.56
CA ALA A 256 -0.70 8.19 -6.77
C ALA A 256 -0.16 8.00 -8.20
N ARG A 257 0.69 6.99 -8.41
CA ARG A 257 1.25 6.66 -9.73
C ARG A 257 0.12 6.25 -10.66
N SER A 258 -0.18 7.06 -11.66
CA SER A 258 -1.16 6.75 -12.70
C SER A 258 -0.47 6.17 -13.91
N THR A 259 -0.98 5.07 -14.45
CA THR A 259 -0.45 4.42 -15.66
C THR A 259 -1.12 4.97 -16.92
N ASN A 260 -0.42 4.91 -18.06
CA ASN A 260 -0.95 5.41 -19.33
C ASN A 260 -2.34 4.83 -19.67
N GLY A 261 -3.26 5.70 -20.10
CA GLY A 261 -4.61 5.31 -20.54
C GLY A 261 -5.68 5.35 -19.45
N GLN A 262 -5.32 5.57 -18.19
CA GLN A 262 -6.26 5.73 -17.09
C GLN A 262 -6.56 7.21 -16.85
N THR A 263 -7.81 7.64 -17.07
CA THR A 263 -8.24 9.03 -16.89
C THR A 263 -9.13 9.25 -15.67
N LYS A 264 -9.61 8.17 -15.05
CA LYS A 264 -10.42 8.22 -13.83
C LYS A 264 -9.97 7.11 -12.88
N HIS A 265 -9.66 7.51 -11.67
CA HIS A 265 -9.26 6.60 -10.60
C HIS A 265 -10.37 6.53 -9.54
N ILE A 266 -10.42 5.41 -8.83
CA ILE A 266 -11.35 5.19 -7.72
C ILE A 266 -10.65 5.12 -6.38
N GLY A 267 -9.32 5.14 -6.35
CA GLY A 267 -8.55 4.89 -5.14
C GLY A 267 -7.07 4.67 -5.45
N ALA A 268 -6.36 4.10 -4.49
CA ALA A 268 -4.96 3.71 -4.66
C ALA A 268 -4.62 2.43 -3.88
N GLY A 269 -3.56 1.74 -4.33
CA GLY A 269 -3.00 0.56 -3.68
C GLY A 269 -1.48 0.64 -3.56
N LEU A 270 -0.94 0.18 -2.44
CA LEU A 270 0.50 0.06 -2.19
C LEU A 270 0.91 -1.42 -2.25
N TYR A 271 1.89 -1.76 -3.08
CA TYR A 271 2.25 -3.15 -3.38
C TYR A 271 3.68 -3.48 -2.97
N LYS A 272 3.96 -4.75 -2.65
CA LYS A 272 5.27 -5.18 -2.12
C LYS A 272 6.34 -5.14 -3.19
N ILE A 273 6.04 -5.68 -4.38
CA ILE A 273 7.01 -5.93 -5.44
C ILE A 273 6.99 -4.80 -6.46
N SER A 274 5.81 -4.44 -6.94
CA SER A 274 5.59 -3.48 -8.03
C SER A 274 6.07 -2.07 -7.69
N THR A 275 6.19 -1.74 -6.40
CA THR A 275 6.80 -0.48 -5.94
C THR A 275 8.25 -0.29 -6.44
N TYR A 276 8.97 -1.37 -6.75
CA TYR A 276 10.36 -1.38 -7.21
C TYR A 276 10.52 -1.33 -8.73
N ILE A 277 9.42 -1.42 -9.49
CA ILE A 277 9.44 -1.24 -10.94
C ILE A 277 9.94 0.17 -11.26
N GLY A 278 10.83 0.29 -12.24
CA GLY A 278 11.33 1.59 -12.70
C GLY A 278 10.31 2.34 -13.55
N GLN A 279 10.49 3.65 -13.69
CA GLN A 279 9.62 4.49 -14.51
C GLN A 279 10.26 4.75 -15.87
N SER A 280 9.53 4.51 -16.96
CA SER A 280 9.92 4.90 -18.32
C SER A 280 8.67 5.16 -19.17
N GLU A 281 8.49 6.40 -19.63
CA GLU A 281 7.42 6.76 -20.59
C GLU A 281 7.82 6.47 -22.03
N GLU A 282 9.10 6.62 -22.36
CA GLU A 282 9.59 6.50 -23.74
C GLU A 282 9.82 5.05 -24.16
N SER A 283 10.19 4.20 -23.21
CA SER A 283 10.61 2.83 -23.49
C SER A 283 10.21 1.84 -22.38
N PRO A 284 8.93 1.79 -21.97
CA PRO A 284 8.46 0.75 -21.05
C PRO A 284 8.70 -0.64 -21.67
N ASN A 285 9.14 -1.60 -20.86
CA ASN A 285 9.22 -3.01 -21.24
C ASN A 285 8.17 -3.88 -20.55
N VAL A 286 7.45 -3.32 -19.58
CA VAL A 286 6.28 -3.95 -18.95
C VAL A 286 5.07 -3.02 -18.91
N GLU A 287 3.88 -3.61 -18.93
CA GLU A 287 2.59 -2.98 -18.70
C GLU A 287 2.04 -3.43 -17.33
N LEU A 288 1.41 -2.49 -16.62
CA LEU A 288 0.73 -2.76 -15.36
C LEU A 288 -0.78 -2.82 -15.62
N ARG A 289 -1.39 -3.97 -15.35
CA ARG A 289 -2.83 -4.19 -15.52
C ARG A 289 -3.49 -4.35 -14.17
N PHE A 290 -4.63 -3.70 -13.99
CA PHE A 290 -5.38 -3.74 -12.75
C PHE A 290 -6.69 -4.50 -12.96
N GLU A 291 -6.94 -5.50 -12.13
CA GLU A 291 -8.24 -6.13 -11.96
C GLU A 291 -8.73 -5.81 -10.55
N ASN A 292 -9.57 -4.79 -10.44
CA ASN A 292 -9.87 -4.13 -9.17
C ASN A 292 -8.55 -3.64 -8.52
N ASP A 293 -8.22 -4.05 -7.29
CA ASP A 293 -6.96 -3.72 -6.64
C ASP A 293 -5.83 -4.74 -6.88
N LYS A 294 -6.03 -5.79 -7.64
CA LYS A 294 -4.96 -6.72 -8.00
C LYS A 294 -4.15 -6.16 -9.18
N ILE A 295 -2.83 -6.09 -9.04
CA ILE A 295 -1.93 -5.71 -10.13
C ILE A 295 -1.35 -6.96 -10.81
N THR A 296 -1.29 -6.95 -12.14
CA THR A 296 -0.59 -7.94 -12.96
C THR A 296 0.42 -7.23 -13.85
N VAL A 297 1.66 -7.72 -13.84
CA VAL A 297 2.77 -7.15 -14.60
C VAL A 297 2.99 -8.01 -15.83
N LYS A 298 2.79 -7.43 -17.01
CA LYS A 298 2.91 -8.13 -18.29
C LYS A 298 4.07 -7.59 -19.11
N ALA A 299 4.86 -8.48 -19.73
CA ALA A 299 5.94 -8.09 -20.63
C ALA A 299 5.40 -7.55 -21.97
N LEU A 300 5.88 -6.38 -22.38
CA LEU A 300 5.56 -5.77 -23.67
C LEU A 300 6.48 -6.24 -24.81
N LYS A 301 7.63 -6.79 -24.46
CA LYS A 301 8.66 -7.31 -25.36
C LYS A 301 9.48 -8.36 -24.62
N GLU A 302 10.38 -9.02 -25.32
CA GLU A 302 11.36 -9.91 -24.67
C GLU A 302 12.21 -9.10 -23.67
N ILE A 303 12.42 -9.66 -22.48
CA ILE A 303 13.23 -9.07 -21.40
C ILE A 303 14.29 -10.11 -21.02
N LYS A 304 15.57 -9.71 -21.05
CA LYS A 304 16.66 -10.62 -20.70
C LYS A 304 16.85 -10.75 -19.20
N GLU A 305 17.43 -11.87 -18.75
CA GLU A 305 17.83 -12.00 -17.35
C GLU A 305 18.69 -10.80 -16.90
N ASN A 306 18.39 -10.26 -15.72
CA ASN A 306 19.01 -9.07 -15.13
C ASN A 306 18.65 -7.73 -15.80
N GLU A 307 17.82 -7.71 -16.84
CA GLU A 307 17.25 -6.49 -17.37
C GLU A 307 16.22 -5.89 -16.40
N GLU A 308 16.23 -4.57 -16.22
CA GLU A 308 15.29 -3.86 -15.36
C GLU A 308 13.87 -3.88 -15.93
N LEU A 309 12.88 -4.14 -15.07
CA LEU A 309 11.48 -3.94 -15.40
C LEU A 309 11.12 -2.46 -15.23
N VAL A 310 10.70 -1.83 -16.32
CA VAL A 310 10.29 -0.42 -16.38
C VAL A 310 8.90 -0.27 -16.98
N ALA A 311 8.04 0.49 -16.31
CA ALA A 311 6.66 0.77 -16.70
C ALA A 311 6.43 2.26 -16.92
N ALA A 312 5.42 2.60 -17.73
CA ALA A 312 4.98 3.97 -17.90
C ALA A 312 3.96 4.36 -16.82
N TYR A 313 4.35 5.27 -15.93
CA TYR A 313 3.46 5.85 -14.92
C TYR A 313 3.93 7.23 -14.44
N THR A 314 3.07 8.00 -13.78
CA THR A 314 3.39 9.33 -13.23
C THR A 314 4.24 9.26 -11.96
N LEU A 315 5.14 10.23 -11.77
CA LEU A 315 5.89 10.42 -10.53
C LEU A 315 5.43 11.70 -9.80
N PRO A 316 5.51 11.76 -8.46
CA PRO A 316 5.15 12.95 -7.70
C PRO A 316 6.19 14.08 -7.82
N VAL A 317 7.33 13.79 -8.44
CA VAL A 317 8.45 14.71 -8.62
C VAL A 317 8.81 14.77 -10.10
N SER A 318 9.06 15.98 -10.60
CA SER A 318 9.52 16.18 -11.98
C SER A 318 10.85 15.46 -12.21
N LYS A 319 11.03 14.91 -13.42
CA LYS A 319 12.34 14.39 -13.86
C LYS A 319 13.35 15.55 -13.81
N LYS A 320 14.40 15.41 -13.00
CA LYS A 320 15.58 16.28 -13.06
C LYS A 320 16.44 15.86 -14.24
#